data_AF-A0A524Q0C5-F1
#
_entry.id   AF-A0A524Q0C5-F1
#
_cell.length_a   1.000
_cell.length_b   1.000
_cell.length_c   1.000
_cell.angle_alpha   90.00
_cell.angle_beta   90.00
_cell.angle_gamma   90.00
#
_symmetry.space_group_name_H-M   'P 1'
#
loop_
_entity.id
_entity.type
_entity.pdbx_description
1 polymer ?
#
loop_
_entity_poly.entity_id
_entity_poly.type
_entity_poly.pdbx_seq_one_letter_code
_entity_poly.pdbx_strand_id
1 'polypeptide(L)'
;MADMEQPVSTDSEIQETPEIVEEEVVDQSADEAETPESDEDDYDIGDDKYRIPKKLKDHLEELKAGNLRNEDYTKKTQSVAEQRRAFEAERQSFVEQQQFQQQHLDNIADIRAIDKGLEQYRRLDWDALSDNDPVQAQKLDRQMRNLETQRSQLVSAVETANARVAQERAQATTRTLGDARQVLTRDIRGYGTPEVMKSLSETAKAMGYQPEELANVNDPRAVKLLYEASQYRKLIAAQKEPKAEVKPITRVGGAATAEKNPSNMSDKEFATWRRQQIAKRIR
;
A
#
# COMPACT_ATOMS: atom_id res chain seq x y z
N MET A 1 56.80 -20.38 34.52
CA MET A 1 56.14 -19.37 35.37
C MET A 1 55.03 -18.81 34.52
N ALA A 2 53.83 -19.42 34.54
CA ALA A 2 52.78 -19.17 35.54
C ALA A 2 52.36 -17.69 35.48
N ASP A 3 51.12 -17.30 35.22
CA ASP A 3 49.87 -17.97 35.53
C ASP A 3 48.75 -17.61 34.53
N MET A 4 47.76 -18.48 34.52
CA MET A 4 46.51 -18.47 33.77
C MET A 4 45.46 -17.73 34.61
N GLU A 5 44.50 -17.02 34.00
CA GLU A 5 43.14 -16.88 34.55
C GLU A 5 42.19 -16.13 33.59
N GLN A 6 41.26 -16.88 33.03
CA GLN A 6 39.91 -16.43 32.66
C GLN A 6 38.96 -16.77 33.82
N PRO A 7 37.85 -16.05 33.98
CA PRO A 7 36.64 -16.64 34.56
C PRO A 7 35.47 -16.54 33.56
N VAL A 8 35.05 -17.67 33.00
CA VAL A 8 33.93 -18.55 33.40
C VAL A 8 32.52 -18.04 33.08
N SER A 9 31.88 -18.81 32.20
CA SER A 9 30.45 -18.88 31.91
C SER A 9 29.64 -19.24 33.16
N THR A 10 28.44 -18.68 33.28
CA THR A 10 27.35 -19.24 34.09
C THR A 10 26.14 -19.45 33.19
N ASP A 11 26.06 -20.68 32.70
CA ASP A 11 24.86 -21.34 32.24
C ASP A 11 24.08 -21.78 33.50
N SER A 12 22.79 -21.44 33.58
CA SER A 12 21.93 -21.84 34.70
C SER A 12 20.74 -22.61 34.15
N GLU A 13 21.01 -23.88 33.92
CA GLU A 13 20.08 -24.98 33.71
C GLU A 13 19.23 -25.15 34.99
N ILE A 14 17.90 -25.07 34.88
CA ILE A 14 16.99 -25.51 35.94
C ILE A 14 16.33 -26.78 35.47
N GLN A 15 16.68 -27.83 36.21
CA GLN A 15 16.37 -29.23 36.06
C GLN A 15 14.96 -29.56 36.53
N GLU A 16 14.35 -30.48 35.81
CA GLU A 16 13.06 -31.14 35.99
C GLU A 16 13.09 -32.20 37.11
N THR A 17 11.90 -32.64 37.56
CA THR A 17 11.52 -33.84 38.39
C THR A 17 11.38 -33.68 39.92
N PRO A 18 10.58 -34.54 40.62
CA PRO A 18 9.20 -34.98 40.34
C PRO A 18 8.27 -35.03 41.60
N GLU A 19 6.97 -35.20 41.34
CA GLU A 19 5.98 -36.09 42.01
C GLU A 19 6.01 -36.33 43.54
N ILE A 20 4.90 -35.94 44.21
CA ILE A 20 4.43 -36.56 45.47
C ILE A 20 2.92 -36.79 45.34
N VAL A 21 2.49 -38.01 45.68
CA VAL A 21 1.15 -38.59 45.55
C VAL A 21 0.41 -38.58 46.90
N GLU A 22 -0.91 -38.38 46.81
CA GLU A 22 -2.03 -38.75 47.73
C GLU A 22 -2.10 -38.18 49.16
N GLU A 23 -3.23 -37.53 49.45
CA GLU A 23 -4.12 -38.04 50.50
C GLU A 23 -5.60 -37.73 50.20
N GLU A 24 -6.40 -38.77 50.35
CA GLU A 24 -7.84 -38.86 50.14
C GLU A 24 -8.60 -38.35 51.38
N VAL A 25 -9.56 -37.45 51.21
CA VAL A 25 -10.64 -37.24 52.21
C VAL A 25 -11.96 -37.06 51.49
N VAL A 26 -12.79 -38.09 51.63
CA VAL A 26 -14.21 -38.10 51.30
C VAL A 26 -14.96 -37.36 52.42
N ASP A 27 -15.76 -36.35 52.07
CA ASP A 27 -16.91 -35.96 52.89
C ASP A 27 -18.12 -35.65 51.99
N GLN A 28 -19.26 -36.16 52.43
CA GLN A 28 -20.52 -36.20 51.70
C GLN A 28 -21.38 -34.97 52.00
N SER A 29 -22.20 -34.64 50.99
CA SER A 29 -23.55 -34.10 51.15
C SER A 29 -23.71 -32.60 51.38
N ALA A 30 -24.02 -31.88 50.31
CA ALA A 30 -25.11 -30.90 50.30
C ALA A 30 -25.61 -30.73 48.85
N ASP A 31 -26.79 -31.30 48.60
CA ASP A 31 -27.63 -31.05 47.44
C ASP A 31 -28.10 -29.59 47.54
N GLU A 32 -27.45 -28.69 46.81
CA GLU A 32 -27.79 -27.27 46.74
C GLU A 32 -28.48 -27.01 45.39
N ALA A 33 -29.71 -26.52 45.52
CA ALA A 33 -30.68 -26.36 44.46
C ALA A 33 -30.12 -25.67 43.21
N GLU A 34 -30.31 -26.33 42.06
CA GLU A 34 -30.21 -25.77 40.71
C GLU A 34 -31.18 -24.58 40.58
N THR A 35 -30.71 -23.38 40.85
CA THR A 35 -31.27 -22.18 40.21
C THR A 35 -30.89 -22.25 38.74
N PRO A 36 -31.82 -22.05 37.79
CA PRO A 36 -31.43 -21.93 36.39
C PRO A 36 -30.55 -20.68 36.29
N GLU A 37 -29.25 -20.88 36.20
CA GLU A 37 -28.29 -19.85 35.87
C GLU A 37 -28.79 -19.26 34.54
N SER A 38 -29.23 -18.01 34.56
CA SER A 38 -29.61 -17.32 33.34
C SER A 38 -28.34 -17.25 32.51
N ASP A 39 -28.24 -18.11 31.50
CA ASP A 39 -27.12 -18.23 30.56
C ASP A 39 -26.95 -16.99 29.66
N GLU A 40 -27.55 -15.86 30.04
CA GLU A 40 -27.63 -14.62 29.30
C GLU A 40 -26.97 -13.48 30.07
N ASP A 41 -25.94 -12.90 29.46
CA ASP A 41 -25.19 -11.76 29.97
C ASP A 41 -25.45 -10.51 29.11
N ASP A 42 -25.35 -9.33 29.73
CA ASP A 42 -25.44 -8.07 29.02
C ASP A 42 -24.10 -7.79 28.28
N TYR A 43 -24.20 -7.35 27.03
CA TYR A 43 -23.08 -6.97 26.16
C TYR A 43 -23.36 -5.64 25.48
N ASP A 44 -22.42 -4.72 25.60
CA ASP A 44 -22.50 -3.36 25.07
C ASP A 44 -21.93 -3.30 23.64
N ILE A 45 -22.74 -2.78 22.70
CA ILE A 45 -22.29 -2.43 21.35
C ILE A 45 -22.56 -0.94 21.14
N GLY A 46 -21.54 -0.10 21.32
CA GLY A 46 -21.72 1.35 21.28
C GLY A 46 -22.49 1.85 22.50
N ASP A 47 -23.62 2.51 22.30
CA ASP A 47 -24.50 3.01 23.37
C ASP A 47 -25.65 2.03 23.71
N ASP A 48 -25.78 0.92 22.97
CA ASP A 48 -26.89 -0.04 23.12
C ASP A 48 -26.47 -1.30 23.90
N LYS A 49 -27.32 -1.70 24.85
CA LYS A 49 -27.19 -2.91 25.68
C LYS A 49 -28.01 -4.06 25.10
N TYR A 50 -27.35 -5.19 24.83
CA TYR A 50 -28.00 -6.42 24.38
C TYR A 50 -27.81 -7.53 25.39
N ARG A 51 -28.88 -8.28 25.66
CA ARG A 51 -28.81 -9.49 26.46
C ARG A 51 -28.57 -10.67 25.54
N ILE A 52 -27.41 -11.32 25.67
CA ILE A 52 -26.97 -12.40 24.78
C ILE A 52 -26.42 -13.58 25.57
N PRO A 53 -26.48 -14.80 25.02
CA PRO A 53 -25.93 -15.97 25.69
C PRO A 53 -24.43 -15.82 25.99
N LYS A 54 -23.99 -16.30 27.15
CA LYS A 54 -22.60 -16.17 27.65
C LYS A 54 -21.55 -16.69 26.67
N LYS A 55 -21.80 -17.84 26.04
CA LYS A 55 -20.94 -18.42 24.97
C LYS A 55 -20.80 -17.51 23.74
N LEU A 56 -21.84 -16.75 23.41
CA LEU A 56 -21.84 -15.81 22.28
C LEU A 56 -21.05 -14.55 22.63
N LYS A 57 -21.13 -14.08 23.88
CA LYS A 57 -20.31 -12.98 24.41
C LYS A 57 -18.83 -13.32 24.39
N ASP A 58 -18.43 -14.48 24.92
CA ASP A 58 -17.03 -14.94 24.91
C ASP A 58 -16.47 -15.02 23.49
N HIS A 59 -17.26 -15.55 22.54
CA HIS A 59 -16.86 -15.64 21.14
C HIS A 59 -16.71 -14.26 20.46
N LEU A 60 -17.58 -13.30 20.79
CA LEU A 60 -17.49 -11.93 20.28
C LEU A 60 -16.28 -11.17 20.86
N GLU A 61 -15.97 -11.39 22.14
CA GLU A 61 -14.78 -10.83 22.77
C GLU A 61 -13.50 -11.43 22.17
N GLU A 62 -13.47 -12.74 21.89
CA GLU A 62 -12.35 -13.39 21.20
C GLU A 62 -12.15 -12.83 19.78
N LEU A 63 -13.24 -12.65 19.02
CA LEU A 63 -13.21 -12.01 17.69
C LEU A 63 -12.71 -10.57 17.75
N LYS A 64 -13.14 -9.80 18.76
CA LYS A 64 -12.69 -8.42 18.98
C LYS A 64 -11.20 -8.37 19.33
N ALA A 65 -10.76 -9.26 20.23
CA ALA A 65 -9.35 -9.40 20.60
C ALA A 65 -8.49 -9.86 19.41
N GLY A 66 -8.99 -10.80 18.60
CA GLY A 66 -8.36 -11.26 17.36
C GLY A 66 -8.23 -10.15 16.32
N ASN A 67 -9.29 -9.36 16.10
CA ASN A 67 -9.25 -8.19 15.21
C ASN A 67 -8.25 -7.15 15.71
N LEU A 68 -8.25 -6.81 17.00
CA LEU A 68 -7.32 -5.83 17.56
C LEU A 68 -5.86 -6.28 17.40
N ARG A 69 -5.58 -7.56 17.63
CA ARG A 69 -4.26 -8.16 17.36
C ARG A 69 -3.89 -8.06 15.88
N ASN A 70 -4.81 -8.40 14.98
CA ASN A 70 -4.56 -8.35 13.53
C ASN A 70 -4.29 -6.92 13.04
N GLU A 71 -5.02 -5.93 13.55
CA GLU A 71 -4.76 -4.51 13.28
C GLU A 71 -3.37 -4.09 13.75
N ASP A 72 -2.99 -4.48 14.97
CA ASP A 72 -1.67 -4.19 15.52
C ASP A 72 -0.55 -4.86 14.72
N TYR A 73 -0.71 -6.13 14.33
CA TYR A 73 0.25 -6.82 13.47
C TYR A 73 0.36 -6.15 12.10
N THR A 74 -0.77 -5.72 11.53
CA THR A 74 -0.79 -5.02 10.24
C THR A 74 -0.05 -3.69 10.34
N LYS A 75 -0.36 -2.86 11.36
CA LYS A 75 0.31 -1.57 11.61
C LYS A 75 1.82 -1.77 11.86
N LYS A 76 2.19 -2.75 12.68
CA LYS A 76 3.61 -3.06 12.96
C LYS A 76 4.34 -3.51 11.69
N THR A 77 3.73 -4.38 10.89
CA THR A 77 4.35 -4.87 9.65
C THR A 77 4.50 -3.76 8.62
N GLN A 78 3.49 -2.89 8.48
CA GLN A 78 3.56 -1.70 7.62
C GLN A 78 4.66 -0.75 8.09
N SER A 79 4.74 -0.46 9.39
CA SER A 79 5.78 0.39 9.96
C SER A 79 7.19 -0.17 9.72
N VAL A 80 7.39 -1.48 9.90
CA VAL A 80 8.67 -2.12 9.60
C VAL A 80 8.99 -2.07 8.10
N ALA A 81 8.00 -2.25 7.22
CA ALA A 81 8.19 -2.14 5.78
C ALA A 81 8.55 -0.71 5.35
N GLU A 82 7.91 0.31 5.93
CA GLU A 82 8.22 1.72 5.70
C GLU A 82 9.62 2.08 6.18
N GLN A 83 10.01 1.66 7.39
CA GLN A 83 11.35 1.86 7.91
C GLN A 83 12.41 1.21 7.00
N ARG A 84 12.16 -0.01 6.52
CA ARG A 84 13.08 -0.68 5.58
C ARG A 84 13.20 0.08 4.26
N ARG A 85 12.10 0.57 3.68
CA ARG A 85 12.15 1.39 2.46
C ARG A 85 12.93 2.68 2.67
N ALA A 86 12.68 3.37 3.79
CA ALA A 86 13.40 4.61 4.12
C ALA A 86 14.91 4.35 4.27
N PHE A 87 15.28 3.28 4.99
CA PHE A 87 16.67 2.89 5.18
C PHE A 87 17.34 2.44 3.86
N GLU A 88 16.65 1.71 3.00
CA GLU A 88 17.17 1.31 1.69
C GLU A 88 17.38 2.52 0.77
N ALA A 89 16.46 3.48 0.79
CA ALA A 89 16.59 4.74 0.05
C ALA A 89 17.78 5.57 0.55
N GLU A 90 17.97 5.66 1.87
CA GLU A 90 19.13 6.32 2.48
C GLU A 90 20.44 5.59 2.15
N ARG A 91 20.45 4.26 2.18
CA ARG A 91 21.62 3.47 1.80
C ARG A 91 21.97 3.69 0.33
N GLN A 92 20.99 3.75 -0.57
CA GLN A 92 21.23 4.03 -1.98
C GLN A 92 21.81 5.44 -2.17
N SER A 93 21.21 6.46 -1.55
CA SER A 93 21.73 7.83 -1.64
C SER A 93 23.13 7.97 -1.06
N PHE A 94 23.42 7.28 0.06
CA PHE A 94 24.74 7.24 0.66
C PHE A 94 25.78 6.58 -0.26
N VAL A 95 25.46 5.42 -0.84
CA VAL A 95 26.37 4.72 -1.77
C VAL A 95 26.65 5.60 -2.99
N GLU A 96 25.64 6.23 -3.56
CA GLU A 96 25.81 7.15 -4.69
C GLU A 96 26.70 8.34 -4.32
N GLN A 97 26.46 8.96 -3.17
CA GLN A 97 27.28 10.06 -2.67
C GLN A 97 28.72 9.62 -2.43
N GLN A 98 28.92 8.43 -1.87
CA GLN A 98 30.24 7.87 -1.61
C GLN A 98 30.99 7.60 -2.92
N GLN A 99 30.32 7.06 -3.94
CA GLN A 99 30.91 6.85 -5.26
C GLN A 99 31.31 8.17 -5.91
N PHE A 100 30.43 9.18 -5.87
CA PHE A 100 30.75 10.52 -6.38
C PHE A 100 31.94 11.13 -5.64
N GLN A 101 31.97 11.04 -4.30
CA GLN A 101 33.08 11.53 -3.50
C GLN A 101 34.38 10.79 -3.80
N GLN A 102 34.37 9.46 -3.95
CA GLN A 102 35.57 8.69 -4.31
C GLN A 102 36.10 9.07 -5.69
N GLN A 103 35.23 9.26 -6.67
CA GLN A 103 35.61 9.64 -8.04
C GLN A 103 36.19 11.05 -8.12
N HIS A 104 35.78 11.95 -7.21
CA HIS A 104 36.18 13.35 -7.21
C HIS A 104 37.03 13.74 -5.98
N LEU A 105 37.53 12.76 -5.24
CA LEU A 105 38.26 12.99 -3.99
C LEU A 105 39.51 13.83 -4.23
N ASP A 106 40.26 13.51 -5.27
CA ASP A 106 41.49 14.22 -5.64
C ASP A 106 41.18 15.67 -6.01
N ASN A 107 40.19 15.90 -6.89
CA ASN A 107 39.76 17.25 -7.26
C ASN A 107 39.32 18.08 -6.04
N ILE A 108 38.56 17.47 -5.12
CA ILE A 108 38.10 18.14 -3.89
C ILE A 108 39.28 18.44 -2.95
N ALA A 109 40.25 17.52 -2.85
CA ALA A 109 41.46 17.74 -2.06
C ALA A 109 42.30 18.87 -2.64
N ASP A 110 42.48 18.91 -3.96
CA ASP A 110 43.21 19.97 -4.67
C ASP A 110 42.53 21.34 -4.52
N ILE A 111 41.19 21.40 -4.67
CA ILE A 111 40.43 22.63 -4.41
C ILE A 111 40.68 23.12 -2.98
N ARG A 112 40.63 22.24 -1.97
CA ARG A 112 40.90 22.60 -0.57
C ARG A 112 42.33 23.05 -0.35
N ALA A 113 43.31 22.45 -1.02
CA ALA A 113 44.70 22.86 -0.94
C ALA A 113 44.90 24.26 -1.55
N ILE A 114 44.30 24.52 -2.72
CA ILE A 114 44.31 25.83 -3.35
C ILE A 114 43.61 26.87 -2.48
N ASP A 115 42.46 26.55 -1.89
CA ASP A 115 41.73 27.45 -0.98
C ASP A 115 42.58 27.89 0.21
N LYS A 116 43.34 26.95 0.82
CA LYS A 116 44.30 27.29 1.88
C LYS A 116 45.42 28.20 1.39
N GLY A 117 45.89 28.01 0.16
CA GLY A 117 46.89 28.89 -0.47
C GLY A 117 46.33 30.30 -0.68
N LEU A 118 45.15 30.41 -1.28
CA LEU A 118 44.44 31.68 -1.51
C LEU A 118 44.15 32.42 -0.20
N GLU A 119 43.87 31.72 0.89
CA GLU A 119 43.68 32.35 2.19
C GLU A 119 44.94 33.07 2.70
N GLN A 120 46.14 32.57 2.39
CA GLN A 120 47.39 33.25 2.72
C GLN A 120 47.53 34.57 1.95
N TYR A 121 47.16 34.58 0.67
CA TYR A 121 47.14 35.78 -0.17
C TYR A 121 46.12 36.84 0.30
N ARG A 122 44.98 36.41 0.87
CA ARG A 122 43.99 37.34 1.44
C ARG A 122 44.44 38.06 2.70
N ARG A 123 45.43 37.51 3.42
CA ARG A 123 45.97 38.10 4.64
C ARG A 123 47.13 39.07 4.39
N LEU A 124 47.63 39.13 3.15
CA LEU A 124 48.69 40.06 2.75
C LEU A 124 48.14 41.48 2.61
N ASP A 125 48.90 42.46 3.12
CA ASP A 125 48.66 43.87 2.86
C ASP A 125 49.29 44.22 1.49
N TRP A 126 48.45 44.19 0.46
CA TRP A 126 48.87 44.39 -0.92
C TRP A 126 49.33 45.82 -1.21
N ASP A 127 48.75 46.80 -0.52
CA ASP A 127 49.10 48.21 -0.70
C ASP A 127 50.50 48.47 -0.13
N ALA A 128 50.74 48.03 1.12
CA ALA A 128 52.06 48.14 1.73
C ALA A 128 53.13 47.32 0.96
N LEU A 129 52.77 46.14 0.45
CA LEU A 129 53.69 45.33 -0.34
C LEU A 129 54.02 45.98 -1.68
N SER A 130 53.03 46.57 -2.36
CA SER A 130 53.23 47.26 -3.64
C SER A 130 54.09 48.52 -3.50
N ASP A 131 53.92 49.25 -2.40
CA ASP A 131 54.70 50.46 -2.12
C ASP A 131 56.17 50.15 -1.78
N ASN A 132 56.43 49.04 -1.08
CA ASN A 132 57.78 48.64 -0.66
C ASN A 132 58.53 47.81 -1.73
N ASP A 133 57.85 46.86 -2.39
CA ASP A 133 58.41 46.00 -3.43
C ASP A 133 57.37 45.66 -4.53
N PRO A 134 57.22 46.53 -5.54
CA PRO A 134 56.22 46.36 -6.59
C PRO A 134 56.49 45.12 -7.47
N VAL A 135 57.75 44.69 -7.60
CA VAL A 135 58.10 43.50 -8.40
C VAL A 135 57.65 42.24 -7.68
N GLN A 136 57.85 42.16 -6.37
CA GLN A 136 57.38 41.04 -5.55
C GLN A 136 55.85 41.00 -5.48
N ALA A 137 55.19 42.16 -5.34
CA ALA A 137 53.73 42.27 -5.42
C ALA A 137 53.19 41.68 -6.75
N GLN A 138 53.78 42.08 -7.88
CA GLN A 138 53.38 41.57 -9.19
C GLN A 138 53.57 40.04 -9.34
N LYS A 139 54.64 39.48 -8.77
CA LYS A 139 54.87 38.03 -8.77
C LYS A 139 53.80 37.29 -7.97
N LEU A 140 53.46 37.78 -6.78
CA LEU A 140 52.47 37.18 -5.90
C LEU A 140 51.05 37.30 -6.48
N ASP A 141 50.69 38.44 -7.08
CA ASP A 141 49.42 38.61 -7.80
C ASP A 141 49.28 37.59 -8.93
N ARG A 142 50.34 37.39 -9.73
CA ARG A 142 50.34 36.37 -10.79
C ARG A 142 50.13 34.96 -10.24
N GLN A 143 50.77 34.62 -9.12
CA GLN A 143 50.59 33.31 -8.48
C GLN A 143 49.17 33.13 -7.96
N MET A 144 48.62 34.15 -7.31
CA MET A 144 47.24 34.15 -6.82
C MET A 144 46.24 33.94 -7.97
N ARG A 145 46.36 34.70 -9.07
CA ARG A 145 45.48 34.55 -10.24
C ARG A 145 45.58 33.16 -10.88
N ASN A 146 46.78 32.58 -10.90
CA ASN A 146 46.96 31.21 -11.39
C ASN A 146 46.21 30.21 -10.50
N LEU A 147 46.34 30.34 -9.18
CA LEU A 147 45.59 29.52 -8.22
C LEU A 147 44.06 29.69 -8.37
N GLU A 148 43.57 30.92 -8.52
CA GLU A 148 42.14 31.19 -8.76
C GLU A 148 41.65 30.53 -10.06
N THR A 149 42.45 30.60 -11.12
CA THR A 149 42.14 29.96 -12.41
C THR A 149 42.09 28.44 -12.28
N GLN A 150 43.10 27.83 -11.64
CA GLN A 150 43.13 26.38 -11.38
C GLN A 150 41.94 25.93 -10.54
N ARG A 151 41.61 26.68 -9.48
CA ARG A 151 40.43 26.43 -8.66
C ARG A 151 39.15 26.47 -9.48
N SER A 152 38.96 27.50 -10.30
CA SER A 152 37.77 27.63 -11.14
C SER A 152 37.62 26.45 -12.10
N GLN A 153 38.72 25.99 -12.70
CA GLN A 153 38.71 24.82 -13.59
C GLN A 153 38.30 23.54 -12.85
N LEU A 154 38.88 23.29 -11.66
CA LEU A 154 38.54 22.11 -10.87
C LEU A 154 37.08 22.12 -10.38
N VAL A 155 36.60 23.28 -9.91
CA VAL A 155 35.20 23.43 -9.48
C VAL A 155 34.26 23.19 -10.67
N SER A 156 34.53 23.80 -11.82
CA SER A 156 33.72 23.59 -13.03
C SER A 156 33.73 22.12 -13.49
N ALA A 157 34.86 21.43 -13.37
CA ALA A 157 34.94 20.00 -13.69
C ALA A 157 34.05 19.15 -12.77
N VAL A 158 34.06 19.41 -11.46
CA VAL A 158 33.20 18.70 -10.49
C VAL A 158 31.72 19.02 -10.72
N GLU A 159 31.37 20.27 -10.98
CA GLU A 159 29.99 20.68 -11.28
C GLU A 159 29.48 20.03 -12.57
N THR A 160 30.30 20.02 -13.62
CA THR A 160 29.95 19.38 -14.90
C THR A 160 29.75 17.88 -14.74
N ALA A 161 30.60 17.22 -13.95
CA ALA A 161 30.46 15.80 -13.65
C ALA A 161 29.14 15.51 -12.90
N ASN A 162 28.80 16.33 -11.91
CA ASN A 162 27.54 16.19 -11.17
C ASN A 162 26.32 16.41 -12.09
N ALA A 163 26.35 17.45 -12.93
CA ALA A 163 25.30 17.72 -13.90
C ALA A 163 25.12 16.56 -14.89
N ARG A 164 26.22 15.94 -15.34
CA ARG A 164 26.20 14.78 -16.22
C ARG A 164 25.54 13.57 -15.55
N VAL A 165 25.89 13.27 -14.29
CA VAL A 165 25.26 12.17 -13.54
C VAL A 165 23.75 12.40 -13.40
N ALA A 166 23.33 13.62 -13.07
CA ALA A 166 21.91 13.97 -12.98
C ALA A 166 21.19 13.80 -14.34
N GLN A 167 21.83 14.23 -15.44
CA GLN A 167 21.29 14.08 -16.78
C GLN A 167 21.19 12.60 -17.20
N GLU A 168 22.22 11.79 -16.92
CA GLU A 168 22.21 10.35 -17.21
C GLU A 168 21.10 9.63 -16.46
N ARG A 169 20.84 10.00 -15.19
CA ARG A 169 19.69 9.49 -14.43
C ARG A 169 18.37 9.89 -15.05
N ALA A 170 18.19 11.16 -15.37
CA ALA A 170 16.96 11.64 -16.01
C ALA A 170 16.70 10.92 -17.35
N GLN A 171 17.75 10.69 -18.15
CA GLN A 171 17.65 9.93 -19.38
C GLN A 171 17.33 8.46 -19.13
N ALA A 172 17.96 7.81 -18.16
CA ALA A 172 17.67 6.43 -17.80
C ALA A 172 16.20 6.26 -17.37
N THR A 173 15.70 7.13 -16.48
CA THR A 173 14.29 7.15 -16.07
C THR A 173 13.36 7.35 -17.26
N THR A 174 13.68 8.30 -18.14
CA THR A 174 12.88 8.56 -19.35
C THR A 174 12.83 7.35 -20.28
N ARG A 175 13.97 6.67 -20.47
CA ARG A 175 14.06 5.44 -21.28
C ARG A 175 13.22 4.33 -20.65
N THR A 176 13.39 4.08 -19.36
CA THR A 176 12.61 3.04 -18.65
C THR A 176 11.11 3.31 -18.72
N LEU A 177 10.68 4.58 -18.64
CA LEU A 177 9.28 4.95 -18.74
C LEU A 177 8.76 4.79 -20.17
N GLY A 178 9.56 5.13 -21.18
CA GLY A 178 9.25 4.92 -22.59
C GLY A 178 9.06 3.44 -22.92
N ASP A 179 10.01 2.60 -22.50
CA ASP A 179 9.97 1.15 -22.68
C ASP A 179 8.77 0.55 -21.95
N ALA A 180 8.51 1.00 -20.71
CA ALA A 180 7.36 0.59 -19.93
C ALA A 180 6.05 0.91 -20.65
N ARG A 181 5.92 2.13 -21.18
CA ARG A 181 4.74 2.55 -21.93
C ARG A 181 4.55 1.72 -23.20
N GLN A 182 5.62 1.39 -23.93
CA GLN A 182 5.52 0.54 -25.12
C GLN A 182 4.99 -0.85 -24.79
N VAL A 183 5.50 -1.49 -23.73
CA VAL A 183 5.01 -2.79 -23.26
C VAL A 183 3.54 -2.71 -22.87
N LEU A 184 3.14 -1.66 -22.15
CA LEU A 184 1.77 -1.49 -21.68
C LEU A 184 0.79 -1.21 -22.83
N THR A 185 1.17 -0.38 -23.81
CA THR A 185 0.32 -0.16 -24.99
C THR A 185 0.17 -1.41 -25.85
N ARG A 186 1.20 -2.28 -25.92
CA ARG A 186 1.11 -3.57 -26.62
C ARG A 186 0.16 -4.54 -25.92
N ASP A 187 0.29 -4.67 -24.60
CA ASP A 187 -0.38 -5.73 -23.84
C ASP A 187 -1.77 -5.31 -23.32
N ILE A 188 -2.03 -4.01 -23.16
CA ILE A 188 -3.31 -3.45 -22.69
C ILE A 188 -3.96 -2.65 -23.81
N ARG A 189 -5.08 -3.15 -24.32
CA ARG A 189 -5.85 -2.47 -25.37
C ARG A 189 -6.43 -1.15 -24.84
N GLY A 190 -6.15 -0.05 -25.53
CA GLY A 190 -6.61 1.28 -25.12
C GLY A 190 -5.83 1.88 -23.95
N TYR A 191 -4.64 1.36 -23.62
CA TYR A 191 -3.76 1.96 -22.62
C TYR A 191 -3.44 3.42 -22.97
N GLY A 192 -3.59 4.32 -21.98
CA GLY A 192 -3.47 5.76 -22.16
C GLY A 192 -4.78 6.48 -22.52
N THR A 193 -5.89 5.77 -22.74
CA THR A 193 -7.21 6.41 -22.84
C THR A 193 -7.71 6.86 -21.46
N PRO A 194 -8.51 7.94 -21.37
CA PRO A 194 -9.07 8.41 -20.10
C PRO A 194 -9.86 7.34 -19.35
N GLU A 195 -10.56 6.47 -20.08
CA GLU A 195 -11.38 5.38 -19.51
C GLU A 195 -10.53 4.32 -18.81
N VAL A 196 -9.49 3.82 -19.48
CA VAL A 196 -8.59 2.79 -18.93
C VAL A 196 -7.83 3.36 -17.74
N MET A 197 -7.30 4.59 -17.86
CA MET A 197 -6.59 5.26 -16.77
C MET A 197 -7.48 5.52 -15.55
N LYS A 198 -8.73 5.92 -15.76
CA LYS A 198 -9.70 6.08 -14.67
C LYS A 198 -9.95 4.75 -13.96
N SER A 199 -10.21 3.68 -14.71
CA SER A 199 -10.44 2.36 -14.11
C SER A 199 -9.23 1.81 -13.35
N LEU A 200 -8.01 2.07 -13.83
CA LEU A 200 -6.76 1.75 -13.13
C LEU A 200 -6.68 2.51 -11.81
N SER A 201 -6.91 3.83 -11.81
CA SER A 201 -6.84 4.65 -10.60
C SER A 201 -7.90 4.29 -9.56
N GLU A 202 -9.13 4.00 -9.98
CA GLU A 202 -10.21 3.54 -9.08
C GLU A 202 -9.87 2.19 -8.45
N THR A 203 -9.35 1.26 -9.26
CA THR A 203 -8.99 -0.07 -8.79
C THR A 203 -7.84 0.00 -7.79
N ALA A 204 -6.85 0.84 -8.06
CA ALA A 204 -5.71 1.05 -7.18
C ALA A 204 -6.10 1.71 -5.85
N LYS A 205 -6.97 2.75 -5.88
CA LYS A 205 -7.55 3.34 -4.65
C LYS A 205 -8.30 2.30 -3.84
N ALA A 206 -9.10 1.46 -4.49
CA ALA A 206 -9.82 0.37 -3.85
C ALA A 206 -8.91 -0.82 -3.41
N MET A 207 -7.61 -0.77 -3.71
CA MET A 207 -6.60 -1.68 -3.15
C MET A 207 -5.76 -1.02 -2.04
N GLY A 208 -6.01 0.25 -1.72
CA GLY A 208 -5.28 0.99 -0.68
C GLY A 208 -4.03 1.71 -1.16
N TYR A 209 -3.77 1.76 -2.48
CA TYR A 209 -2.67 2.56 -3.02
C TYR A 209 -2.99 4.04 -2.98
N GLN A 210 -1.98 4.84 -2.62
CA GLN A 210 -2.09 6.29 -2.68
C GLN A 210 -1.91 6.80 -4.11
N PRO A 211 -2.53 7.94 -4.47
CA PRO A 211 -2.37 8.57 -5.79
C PRO A 211 -0.90 8.82 -6.17
N GLU A 212 -0.07 9.18 -5.19
CA GLU A 212 1.34 9.50 -5.38
C GLU A 212 2.18 8.26 -5.68
N GLU A 213 1.80 7.10 -5.11
CA GLU A 213 2.44 5.83 -5.42
C GLU A 213 2.16 5.45 -6.88
N LEU A 214 0.92 5.63 -7.34
CA LEU A 214 0.49 5.35 -8.70
C LEU A 214 1.13 6.25 -9.74
N ALA A 215 1.38 7.51 -9.41
CA ALA A 215 2.09 8.44 -10.27
C ALA A 215 3.55 8.03 -10.51
N ASN A 216 4.14 7.25 -9.59
CA ASN A 216 5.52 6.78 -9.63
C ASN A 216 5.66 5.28 -9.98
N VAL A 217 4.55 4.58 -10.30
CA VAL A 217 4.61 3.19 -10.76
C VAL A 217 5.19 3.15 -12.17
N ASN A 218 6.49 2.93 -12.25
CA ASN A 218 7.23 2.78 -13.50
C ASN A 218 7.36 1.31 -13.95
N ASP A 219 6.90 0.34 -13.12
CA ASP A 219 6.96 -1.08 -13.45
C ASP A 219 5.74 -1.51 -14.29
N PRO A 220 5.93 -1.96 -15.55
CA PRO A 220 4.87 -2.50 -16.38
C PRO A 220 4.10 -3.66 -15.75
N ARG A 221 4.76 -4.46 -14.90
CA ARG A 221 4.16 -5.64 -14.27
C ARG A 221 3.06 -5.23 -13.29
N ALA A 222 3.32 -4.22 -12.47
CA ALA A 222 2.36 -3.68 -11.52
C ALA A 222 1.13 -3.11 -12.24
N VAL A 223 1.34 -2.36 -13.33
CA VAL A 223 0.24 -1.77 -14.10
C VAL A 223 -0.62 -2.85 -14.79
N LYS A 224 -0.01 -3.93 -15.29
CA LYS A 224 -0.76 -5.08 -15.84
C LYS A 224 -1.62 -5.76 -14.78
N LEU A 225 -1.06 -6.03 -13.61
CA LEU A 225 -1.80 -6.63 -12.50
C LEU A 225 -2.99 -5.75 -12.07
N LEU A 226 -2.78 -4.44 -11.98
CA LEU A 226 -3.85 -3.47 -11.69
C LEU A 226 -4.94 -3.50 -12.77
N TYR A 227 -4.55 -3.60 -14.05
CA TYR A 227 -5.51 -3.70 -15.14
C TYR A 227 -6.33 -4.98 -15.06
N GLU A 228 -5.69 -6.14 -14.88
CA GLU A 228 -6.37 -7.43 -14.73
C GLU A 228 -7.35 -7.42 -13.55
N ALA A 229 -6.93 -6.89 -12.40
CA ALA A 229 -7.78 -6.73 -11.23
C ALA A 229 -9.00 -5.82 -11.52
N SER A 230 -8.82 -4.76 -12.31
CA SER A 230 -9.92 -3.87 -12.73
C SER A 230 -10.94 -4.60 -13.60
N GLN A 231 -10.47 -5.43 -14.54
CA GLN A 231 -11.35 -6.20 -15.42
C GLN A 231 -12.08 -7.28 -14.63
N TYR A 232 -11.39 -7.97 -13.74
CA TYR A 232 -12.00 -8.98 -12.87
C TYR A 232 -13.10 -8.40 -11.98
N ARG A 233 -12.87 -7.23 -11.37
CA ARG A 233 -13.88 -6.52 -10.57
C ARG A 233 -15.10 -6.14 -11.42
N LYS A 234 -14.90 -5.68 -12.66
CA LYS A 234 -16.01 -5.39 -13.60
C LYS A 234 -16.81 -6.65 -13.92
N LEU A 235 -16.15 -7.79 -14.14
CA LEU A 235 -16.82 -9.07 -14.40
C LEU A 235 -17.64 -9.55 -13.20
N ILE A 236 -17.10 -9.46 -11.98
CA ILE A 236 -17.86 -9.80 -10.76
C ILE A 236 -19.06 -8.87 -10.58
N ALA A 237 -18.88 -7.56 -10.77
CA ALA A 237 -19.96 -6.60 -10.67
C ALA A 237 -21.07 -6.89 -11.70
N ALA A 238 -20.70 -7.24 -12.93
CA ALA A 238 -21.64 -7.62 -13.97
C ALA A 238 -22.36 -8.96 -13.67
N GLN A 239 -21.69 -9.94 -13.06
CA GLN A 239 -22.33 -11.21 -12.66
C GLN A 239 -23.32 -11.09 -11.50
N LYS A 240 -23.20 -10.04 -10.66
CA LYS A 240 -24.11 -9.83 -9.53
C LYS A 240 -25.49 -9.29 -9.94
N GLU A 241 -25.70 -8.91 -11.20
CA GLU A 241 -27.03 -8.64 -11.75
C GLU A 241 -27.45 -9.77 -12.69
N PRO A 242 -28.30 -10.69 -12.18
CA PRO A 242 -29.72 -10.49 -12.40
C PRO A 242 -30.51 -10.71 -11.10
N LYS A 243 -30.85 -9.63 -10.40
CA LYS A 243 -32.11 -9.65 -9.63
C LYS A 243 -33.21 -9.68 -10.66
N ALA A 244 -33.74 -10.87 -10.93
CA ALA A 244 -35.03 -11.00 -11.58
C ALA A 244 -35.98 -10.04 -10.86
N GLU A 245 -36.45 -9.01 -11.55
CA GLU A 245 -37.58 -8.23 -11.11
C GLU A 245 -38.72 -9.21 -10.91
N VAL A 246 -38.92 -9.63 -9.67
CA VAL A 246 -40.13 -10.33 -9.26
C VAL A 246 -41.22 -9.29 -9.44
N LYS A 247 -41.82 -9.28 -10.64
CA LYS A 247 -43.05 -8.54 -10.89
C LYS A 247 -44.00 -8.98 -9.77
N PRO A 248 -44.45 -8.07 -8.89
CA PRO A 248 -45.39 -8.46 -7.86
C PRO A 248 -46.58 -9.06 -8.59
N ILE A 249 -46.95 -10.28 -8.19
CA ILE A 249 -48.14 -10.96 -8.71
C ILE A 249 -49.28 -9.95 -8.54
N THR A 250 -49.75 -9.39 -9.64
CA THR A 250 -51.00 -8.64 -9.62
C THR A 250 -52.04 -9.66 -9.22
N ARG A 251 -52.55 -9.50 -7.99
CA ARG A 251 -53.70 -10.25 -7.52
C ARG A 251 -54.78 -10.00 -8.57
N VAL A 252 -55.06 -11.00 -9.40
CA VAL A 252 -56.19 -10.97 -10.32
C VAL A 252 -57.43 -10.81 -9.46
N GLY A 253 -57.88 -9.56 -9.32
CA GLY A 253 -59.27 -9.27 -9.02
C GLY A 253 -60.06 -9.89 -10.15
N GLY A 254 -60.69 -11.03 -9.85
CA GLY A 254 -61.51 -11.76 -10.80
C GLY A 254 -62.69 -10.90 -11.24
N ALA A 255 -62.59 -10.35 -12.45
CA ALA A 255 -63.73 -9.92 -13.25
C ALA A 255 -63.30 -9.77 -14.71
N ALA A 256 -62.76 -10.84 -15.29
CA ALA A 256 -62.74 -11.02 -16.74
C ALA A 256 -63.46 -12.33 -17.03
N THR A 257 -64.71 -12.22 -17.50
CA THR A 257 -65.53 -13.34 -17.95
C THR A 257 -64.82 -14.07 -19.09
N ALA A 258 -64.16 -15.17 -18.75
CA ALA A 258 -63.68 -16.13 -19.73
C ALA A 258 -64.89 -16.76 -20.43
N GLU A 259 -64.96 -16.62 -21.76
CA GLU A 259 -65.92 -17.36 -22.58
C GLU A 259 -65.71 -18.86 -22.34
N LYS A 260 -66.74 -19.54 -21.82
CA LYS A 260 -66.69 -20.98 -21.57
C LYS A 260 -66.58 -21.73 -22.91
N ASN A 261 -65.69 -22.71 -22.97
CA ASN A 261 -65.58 -23.61 -24.12
C ASN A 261 -66.91 -24.37 -24.34
N PRO A 262 -67.41 -24.49 -25.59
CA PRO A 262 -68.72 -25.08 -25.89
C PRO A 262 -68.88 -26.54 -25.45
N SER A 263 -67.77 -27.26 -25.25
CA SER A 263 -67.75 -28.65 -24.79
C SER A 263 -68.06 -28.84 -23.31
N ASN A 264 -68.04 -27.75 -22.52
CA ASN A 264 -68.30 -27.79 -21.07
C ASN A 264 -69.61 -27.06 -20.69
N MET A 265 -70.48 -26.78 -21.66
CA MET A 265 -71.81 -26.19 -21.43
C MET A 265 -72.87 -27.29 -21.35
N SER A 266 -73.91 -27.07 -20.53
CA SER A 266 -75.09 -27.94 -20.58
C SER A 266 -75.87 -27.74 -21.89
N ASP A 267 -76.63 -28.74 -22.34
CA ASP A 267 -77.37 -28.69 -23.62
C ASP A 267 -78.26 -27.45 -23.76
N LYS A 268 -78.84 -26.99 -22.64
CA LYS A 268 -79.71 -25.81 -22.59
C LYS A 268 -78.91 -24.51 -22.78
N GLU A 269 -77.69 -24.45 -22.26
CA GLU A 269 -76.77 -23.31 -22.39
C GLU A 269 -76.10 -23.30 -23.77
N PHE A 270 -75.80 -24.46 -24.33
CA PHE A 270 -75.29 -24.58 -25.69
C PHE A 270 -76.33 -24.09 -26.70
N ALA A 271 -77.61 -24.45 -26.52
CA ALA A 271 -78.69 -24.02 -27.41
C ALA A 271 -78.88 -22.49 -27.41
N THR A 272 -78.75 -21.82 -26.26
CA THR A 272 -78.84 -20.36 -26.17
C THR A 272 -77.62 -19.68 -26.77
N TRP A 273 -76.42 -20.22 -26.53
CA TRP A 273 -75.18 -19.74 -27.17
C TRP A 273 -75.25 -19.86 -28.70
N ARG A 274 -75.72 -21.00 -29.24
CA ARG A 274 -75.88 -21.20 -30.69
C ARG A 274 -76.92 -20.25 -31.30
N ARG A 275 -78.04 -20.01 -30.62
CA ARG A 275 -79.06 -19.04 -31.08
C ARG A 275 -78.51 -17.62 -31.18
N GLN A 276 -77.69 -17.20 -30.22
CA GLN A 276 -77.03 -15.91 -30.25
C GLN A 276 -76.00 -15.79 -31.38
N GLN A 277 -75.27 -16.87 -31.69
CA GLN A 277 -74.34 -16.94 -32.82
C GLN A 277 -75.06 -16.84 -34.18
N ILE A 278 -76.21 -17.50 -34.34
CA ILE A 278 -77.02 -17.42 -35.57
C ILE A 278 -77.59 -16.00 -35.75
N ALA A 279 -78.13 -15.39 -34.68
CA ALA A 279 -78.69 -14.05 -34.74
C ALA A 279 -77.65 -12.99 -35.10
N LYS A 280 -76.39 -13.16 -34.68
CA LYS A 280 -75.28 -12.29 -35.07
C LYS A 280 -74.84 -12.46 -36.53
N ARG A 281 -75.17 -13.58 -37.17
CA ARG A 281 -74.76 -13.92 -38.54
C ARG A 281 -75.81 -13.58 -39.60
N ILE A 282 -77.04 -13.26 -39.17
CA ILE A 282 -78.16 -12.84 -40.03
C ILE A 282 -78.29 -11.30 -40.07
N ARG A 283 -77.43 -10.57 -39.35
CA ARG A 283 -77.30 -9.11 -39.40
C ARG A 283 -76.09 -8.72 -40.23
#